data_AF-A0A3B8LI25-F1
#
_entry.id   AF-A0A3B8LI25-F1
#
_cell.length_a   1.000
_cell.length_b   1.000
_cell.length_c   1.000
_cell.angle_alpha   90.00
_cell.angle_beta   90.00
_cell.angle_gamma   90.00
#
_symmetry.space_group_name_H-M   'P 1'
#
loop_
_entity.id
_entity.type
_entity.pdbx_description
1 polymer ?
#
loop_
_entity_poly.entity_id
_entity_poly.type
_entity_poly.pdbx_seq_one_letter_code
_entity_poly.pdbx_strand_id
1 'polypeptide(L)'
;MGAFVSPAADYEPEKAVQINFGAMYNIVNAVKDCKQQDTTKIVNIGTIAETGDRMPPIHWGRIGDPIKTSIYDYYAVSKVAAERYLIESGLPHWVSLRQTGMMGPAMIKSYDAIIFHNCLDNVLEYVSDRDSARLMRNLCYKERTQQLDETFWGHIFNIGGGEDCQLNAYDMYTNSFQRLGLSKLSDVMDSKWYATRNFHGQYYLDSDVLNDLFDFRRDTLDYHYHCFEQNMGLGKWAVKGLTSLPGGKKGFGSLLHKNFLKLARTAHGTVRFIEQDMEEKIAAYWGSYEAWKAIPHLDQWTQPDFEKVVHIDHGYDEDQPEHALRLQDMKEAATFRGGTCLSDDMQVGDWTQKLQFQCAFDHTFEASPRLVLEGGHWCPVCERESWNGYERARRDPFFAQVWDPLHPKDETPFVVKKRYSEKTFKPNL
;
A
#
# COMPACT_ATOMS: atom_id res chain seq x y z
N MET A 1 -14.56 2.04 -11.57
CA MET A 1 -13.15 1.69 -11.28
C MET A 1 -12.26 2.76 -11.88
N GLY A 2 -11.46 3.43 -11.04
CA GLY A 2 -10.55 4.49 -11.46
C GLY A 2 -10.00 5.19 -10.22
N ALA A 3 -8.71 5.53 -10.24
CA ALA A 3 -8.05 6.27 -9.18
C ALA A 3 -7.02 7.22 -9.78
N PHE A 4 -6.78 8.35 -9.12
CA PHE A 4 -5.61 9.17 -9.35
C PHE A 4 -4.47 8.59 -8.52
N VAL A 5 -3.51 7.94 -9.19
CA VAL A 5 -2.46 7.11 -8.55
C VAL A 5 -1.10 7.81 -8.54
N SER A 6 -0.21 7.35 -7.67
CA SER A 6 1.19 7.77 -7.68
C SER A 6 1.88 7.43 -9.01
N PRO A 7 2.84 8.25 -9.47
CA PRO A 7 3.40 9.43 -8.78
C PRO A 7 2.55 10.71 -8.94
N ALA A 8 1.60 10.75 -9.89
CA ALA A 8 0.81 11.95 -10.16
C ALA A 8 0.01 12.43 -8.93
N ALA A 9 -0.51 11.49 -8.14
CA ALA A 9 -1.19 11.79 -6.87
C ALA A 9 -0.32 12.51 -5.84
N ASP A 10 0.97 12.17 -5.77
CA ASP A 10 1.89 12.77 -4.81
C ASP A 10 2.39 14.13 -5.28
N TYR A 11 2.38 14.36 -6.60
CA TYR A 11 2.73 15.64 -7.22
C TYR A 11 1.55 16.63 -7.16
N GLU A 12 0.33 16.13 -7.24
CA GLU A 12 -0.92 16.92 -7.18
C GLU A 12 -1.86 16.42 -6.06
N PRO A 13 -1.45 16.55 -4.80
CA PRO A 13 -2.17 15.96 -3.66
C PRO A 13 -3.58 16.51 -3.45
N GLU A 14 -3.84 17.76 -3.83
CA GLU A 14 -5.20 18.32 -3.85
C GLU A 14 -6.11 17.55 -4.80
N LYS A 15 -5.62 17.24 -6.01
CA LYS A 15 -6.36 16.45 -7.00
C LYS A 15 -6.55 15.02 -6.54
N ALA A 16 -5.57 14.42 -5.85
CA ALA A 16 -5.70 13.09 -5.26
C ALA A 16 -6.90 13.03 -4.30
N VAL A 17 -7.03 14.00 -3.40
CA VAL A 17 -8.20 14.11 -2.50
C VAL A 17 -9.48 14.35 -3.29
N GLN A 18 -9.50 15.32 -4.21
CA GLN A 18 -10.69 15.66 -5.00
C GLN A 18 -11.23 14.48 -5.81
N ILE A 19 -10.34 13.67 -6.39
CA ILE A 19 -10.71 12.53 -7.23
C ILE A 19 -11.01 11.30 -6.39
N ASN A 20 -10.07 10.85 -5.56
CA ASN A 20 -10.18 9.54 -4.91
C ASN A 20 -11.20 9.55 -3.76
N PHE A 21 -11.07 10.51 -2.83
CA PHE A 21 -12.05 10.68 -1.76
C PHE A 21 -13.35 11.28 -2.30
N GLY A 22 -13.25 12.32 -3.14
CA GLY A 22 -14.44 12.98 -3.70
C GLY A 22 -15.33 12.07 -4.53
N ALA A 23 -14.77 11.12 -5.31
CA ALA A 23 -15.58 10.13 -6.03
C ALA A 23 -16.37 9.25 -5.07
N MET A 24 -15.75 8.74 -4.00
CA MET A 24 -16.44 7.91 -3.02
C MET A 24 -17.52 8.71 -2.27
N TYR A 25 -17.19 9.94 -1.86
CA TYR A 25 -18.16 10.86 -1.25
C TYR A 25 -19.40 11.03 -2.14
N ASN A 26 -19.20 11.33 -3.42
CA ASN A 26 -20.29 11.55 -4.36
C ASN A 26 -21.12 10.28 -4.62
N ILE A 27 -20.48 9.12 -4.77
CA ILE A 27 -21.17 7.84 -5.02
C ILE A 27 -22.06 7.49 -3.83
N VAL A 28 -21.52 7.48 -2.61
CA VAL A 28 -22.28 7.12 -1.40
C VAL A 28 -23.44 8.08 -1.17
N ASN A 29 -23.23 9.38 -1.34
CA ASN A 29 -24.31 10.36 -1.18
C ASN A 29 -25.37 10.23 -2.27
N ALA A 30 -24.98 10.00 -3.53
CA ALA A 30 -25.94 9.75 -4.61
C ALA A 30 -26.82 8.52 -4.33
N VAL A 31 -26.25 7.43 -3.80
CA VAL A 31 -27.03 6.24 -3.41
C VAL A 31 -28.06 6.60 -2.32
N LYS A 32 -27.66 7.39 -1.32
CA LYS A 32 -28.55 7.83 -0.24
C LYS A 32 -29.65 8.77 -0.72
N ASP A 33 -29.28 9.77 -1.52
CA ASP A 33 -30.20 10.80 -2.04
C ASP A 33 -31.23 10.20 -2.99
N CYS A 34 -30.82 9.22 -3.81
CA CYS A 34 -31.71 8.45 -4.68
C CYS A 34 -32.52 7.37 -3.94
N LYS A 35 -32.32 7.19 -2.63
CA LYS A 35 -32.96 6.16 -1.80
C LYS A 35 -32.74 4.73 -2.34
N GLN A 36 -31.51 4.44 -2.77
CA GLN A 36 -31.14 3.15 -3.35
C GLN A 36 -30.25 2.30 -2.42
N GLN A 37 -30.24 2.57 -1.11
CA GLN A 37 -29.38 1.89 -0.13
C GLN A 37 -29.56 0.36 -0.16
N ASP A 38 -30.79 -0.12 -0.33
CA ASP A 38 -31.12 -1.55 -0.28
C ASP A 38 -30.87 -2.27 -1.62
N THR A 39 -30.59 -1.54 -2.71
CA THR A 39 -30.53 -2.10 -4.07
C THR A 39 -29.21 -1.84 -4.78
N THR A 40 -28.48 -0.78 -4.40
CA THR A 40 -27.19 -0.44 -5.00
C THR A 40 -26.07 -1.03 -4.16
N LYS A 41 -25.22 -1.83 -4.81
CA LYS A 41 -24.04 -2.44 -4.23
C LYS A 41 -22.79 -1.67 -4.64
N ILE A 42 -21.90 -1.38 -3.72
CA ILE A 42 -20.69 -0.58 -3.97
C ILE A 42 -19.44 -1.46 -3.86
N VAL A 43 -18.63 -1.51 -4.92
CA VAL A 43 -17.31 -2.11 -4.88
C VAL A 43 -16.26 -1.00 -4.89
N ASN A 44 -15.59 -0.78 -3.76
CA ASN A 44 -14.43 0.10 -3.66
C ASN A 44 -13.16 -0.66 -4.02
N ILE A 45 -12.28 -0.01 -4.78
CA ILE A 45 -10.94 -0.49 -5.04
C ILE A 45 -9.99 0.32 -4.16
N GLY A 46 -9.63 -0.21 -3.00
CA GLY A 46 -8.62 0.33 -2.07
C GLY A 46 -7.20 0.12 -2.59
N THR A 47 -6.19 0.16 -1.72
CA THR A 47 -4.80 -0.07 -2.15
C THR A 47 -3.89 -0.55 -1.03
N ILE A 48 -2.90 -1.38 -1.37
CA ILE A 48 -1.77 -1.72 -0.50
C ILE A 48 -1.07 -0.48 0.09
N ALA A 49 -1.12 0.66 -0.60
CA ALA A 49 -0.51 1.90 -0.08
C ALA A 49 -1.13 2.38 1.24
N GLU A 50 -2.37 1.95 1.57
CA GLU A 50 -3.04 2.25 2.84
C GLU A 50 -2.29 1.68 4.05
N THR A 51 -1.60 0.53 3.90
CA THR A 51 -0.74 -0.04 4.93
C THR A 51 0.69 0.51 4.89
N GLY A 52 1.10 1.16 3.81
CA GLY A 52 2.44 1.73 3.67
C GLY A 52 3.54 0.67 3.64
N ASP A 53 4.73 1.02 4.13
CA ASP A 53 5.88 0.12 4.11
C ASP A 53 5.77 -1.03 5.12
N ARG A 54 5.96 -2.26 4.64
CA ARG A 54 6.18 -3.46 5.45
C ARG A 54 7.49 -4.09 5.00
N MET A 55 8.60 -3.48 5.41
CA MET A 55 9.93 -4.03 5.12
C MET A 55 10.20 -5.26 6.00
N PRO A 56 11.06 -6.19 5.58
CA PRO A 56 11.49 -7.29 6.44
C PRO A 56 11.98 -6.79 7.81
N PRO A 57 11.61 -7.47 8.91
CA PRO A 57 10.99 -8.79 8.97
C PRO A 57 9.45 -8.80 9.03
N ILE A 58 8.77 -7.65 8.87
CA ILE A 58 7.31 -7.52 9.03
C ILE A 58 6.56 -7.50 7.70
N HIS A 59 7.18 -8.03 6.64
CA HIS A 59 6.71 -7.90 5.26
C HIS A 59 5.55 -8.80 4.88
N TRP A 60 5.12 -9.70 5.77
CA TRP A 60 3.87 -10.46 5.62
C TRP A 60 2.76 -9.72 6.36
N GLY A 61 1.72 -9.30 5.63
CA GLY A 61 0.58 -8.60 6.21
C GLY A 61 -0.77 -9.20 5.83
N ARG A 62 -1.84 -8.71 6.46
CA ARG A 62 -3.23 -9.12 6.25
C ARG A 62 -4.23 -8.01 6.55
N ILE A 63 -5.48 -8.20 6.17
CA ILE A 63 -6.61 -7.38 6.64
C ILE A 63 -6.61 -7.34 8.17
N GLY A 64 -6.96 -6.20 8.76
CA GLY A 64 -6.82 -5.92 10.18
C GLY A 64 -5.50 -5.26 10.58
N ASP A 65 -4.45 -5.36 9.77
CA ASP A 65 -3.16 -4.73 10.08
C ASP A 65 -3.25 -3.19 10.13
N PRO A 66 -2.36 -2.52 10.91
CA PRO A 66 -2.44 -1.07 11.10
C PRO A 66 -2.38 -0.26 9.80
N ILE A 67 -3.36 0.64 9.62
CA ILE A 67 -3.26 1.69 8.60
C ILE A 67 -2.09 2.62 8.93
N LYS A 68 -1.09 2.66 8.04
CA LYS A 68 0.15 3.44 8.16
C LYS A 68 0.56 3.94 6.78
N THR A 69 0.07 5.09 6.39
CA THR A 69 0.47 5.68 5.10
C THR A 69 1.94 6.09 5.10
N SER A 70 2.68 5.79 4.03
CA SER A 70 4.05 6.29 3.84
C SER A 70 4.07 7.82 3.82
N ILE A 71 5.13 8.42 4.36
CA ILE A 71 5.33 9.86 4.41
C ILE A 71 5.38 10.40 2.97
N TYR A 72 4.54 11.41 2.70
CA TYR A 72 4.30 12.02 1.39
C TYR A 72 3.48 11.20 0.38
N ASP A 73 2.95 10.03 0.76
CA ASP A 73 2.05 9.23 -0.08
C ASP A 73 0.62 9.76 0.03
N TYR A 74 0.28 10.75 -0.79
CA TYR A 74 -1.05 11.37 -0.80
C TYR A 74 -2.07 10.53 -1.56
N TYR A 75 -1.61 9.61 -2.41
CA TYR A 75 -2.45 8.55 -2.95
C TYR A 75 -3.06 7.72 -1.81
N ALA A 76 -2.22 7.15 -0.94
CA ALA A 76 -2.64 6.38 0.21
C ALA A 76 -3.57 7.18 1.14
N VAL A 77 -3.21 8.42 1.49
CA VAL A 77 -4.04 9.29 2.34
C VAL A 77 -5.46 9.44 1.77
N SER A 78 -5.57 9.69 0.46
CA SER A 78 -6.87 9.85 -0.19
C SER A 78 -7.69 8.55 -0.26
N LYS A 79 -7.02 7.39 -0.34
CA LYS A 79 -7.66 6.07 -0.35
C LYS A 79 -8.13 5.64 1.03
N VAL A 80 -7.32 5.84 2.08
CA VAL A 80 -7.69 5.63 3.49
C VAL A 80 -8.96 6.41 3.82
N ALA A 81 -9.04 7.68 3.41
CA ALA A 81 -10.22 8.50 3.63
C ALA A 81 -11.46 7.97 2.89
N ALA A 82 -11.30 7.51 1.64
CA ALA A 82 -12.39 6.94 0.85
C ALA A 82 -12.93 5.64 1.46
N GLU A 83 -12.04 4.72 1.84
CA GLU A 83 -12.41 3.45 2.47
C GLU A 83 -13.16 3.69 3.79
N ARG A 84 -12.61 4.54 4.67
CA ARG A 84 -13.29 4.93 5.92
C ARG A 84 -14.68 5.48 5.66
N TYR A 85 -14.85 6.37 4.67
CA TYR A 85 -16.15 6.96 4.37
C TYR A 85 -17.17 5.93 3.89
N LEU A 86 -16.73 4.92 3.12
CA LEU A 86 -17.60 3.84 2.67
C LEU A 86 -18.01 2.93 3.83
N ILE A 87 -17.05 2.45 4.64
CA ILE A 87 -17.32 1.56 5.78
C ILE A 87 -18.29 2.25 6.75
N GLU A 88 -18.06 3.54 7.02
CA GLU A 88 -18.87 4.29 7.98
C GLU A 88 -20.17 4.85 7.38
N SER A 89 -20.47 4.55 6.10
CA SER A 89 -21.60 5.13 5.38
C SER A 89 -22.97 4.66 5.89
N GLY A 90 -23.05 3.49 6.54
CA GLY A 90 -24.30 2.84 6.91
C GLY A 90 -25.04 2.19 5.73
N LEU A 91 -24.40 2.07 4.55
CA LEU A 91 -24.93 1.27 3.46
C LEU A 91 -24.78 -0.23 3.79
N PRO A 92 -25.76 -1.08 3.45
CA PRO A 92 -25.69 -2.51 3.77
C PRO A 92 -24.79 -3.29 2.79
N HIS A 93 -24.72 -2.87 1.52
CA HIS A 93 -24.02 -3.61 0.47
C HIS A 93 -22.81 -2.85 -0.06
N TRP A 94 -21.66 -3.04 0.59
CA TRP A 94 -20.39 -2.53 0.11
C TRP A 94 -19.27 -3.56 0.28
N VAL A 95 -18.21 -3.44 -0.49
CA VAL A 95 -16.96 -4.17 -0.25
C VAL A 95 -15.78 -3.26 -0.55
N SER A 96 -14.70 -3.37 0.23
CA SER A 96 -13.44 -2.68 -0.06
C SER A 96 -12.37 -3.69 -0.44
N LEU A 97 -11.87 -3.59 -1.68
CA LEU A 97 -10.86 -4.50 -2.21
C LEU A 97 -9.52 -3.77 -2.33
N ARG A 98 -8.60 -4.01 -1.40
CA ARG A 98 -7.28 -3.38 -1.35
C ARG A 98 -6.38 -3.94 -2.44
N GLN A 99 -6.25 -3.17 -3.52
CA GLN A 99 -5.50 -3.55 -4.72
C GLN A 99 -3.97 -3.47 -4.46
N THR A 100 -3.27 -4.57 -4.71
CA THR A 100 -1.79 -4.60 -4.75
C THR A 100 -1.22 -4.03 -6.07
N GLY A 101 0.11 -4.00 -6.18
CA GLY A 101 0.83 -3.64 -7.39
C GLY A 101 0.37 -4.44 -8.62
N MET A 102 -0.02 -3.73 -9.68
CA MET A 102 -0.62 -4.34 -10.87
C MET A 102 0.40 -4.50 -12.00
N MET A 103 0.67 -5.74 -12.40
CA MET A 103 1.50 -6.07 -13.55
C MET A 103 0.72 -5.90 -14.86
N GLY A 104 1.35 -5.28 -15.84
CA GLY A 104 0.80 -5.14 -17.18
C GLY A 104 1.57 -4.10 -18.01
N PRO A 105 1.14 -3.83 -19.25
CA PRO A 105 1.82 -2.90 -20.14
C PRO A 105 1.96 -1.48 -19.58
N ALA A 106 1.03 -1.04 -18.72
CA ALA A 106 1.08 0.27 -18.08
C ALA A 106 2.25 0.41 -17.10
N MET A 107 2.52 -0.63 -16.29
CA MET A 107 3.66 -0.66 -15.37
C MET A 107 4.98 -0.52 -16.12
N ILE A 108 5.16 -1.27 -17.21
CA ILE A 108 6.40 -1.27 -18.01
C ILE A 108 6.67 0.09 -18.68
N LYS A 109 5.61 0.84 -19.01
CA LYS A 109 5.72 2.17 -19.64
C LYS A 109 5.99 3.28 -18.63
N SER A 110 5.84 3.01 -17.34
CA SER A 110 6.12 3.98 -16.29
C SER A 110 7.62 4.21 -16.19
N TYR A 111 8.06 5.46 -16.34
CA TYR A 111 9.45 5.87 -16.21
C TYR A 111 9.53 7.17 -15.41
N ASP A 112 9.46 7.03 -14.08
CA ASP A 112 9.43 8.14 -13.13
C ASP A 112 10.36 7.86 -11.95
N ALA A 113 10.79 8.92 -11.26
CA ALA A 113 11.73 8.83 -10.14
C ALA A 113 11.20 8.07 -8.91
N ILE A 114 9.88 7.84 -8.82
CA ILE A 114 9.28 6.99 -7.77
C ILE A 114 9.87 5.58 -7.71
N ILE A 115 10.45 5.06 -8.79
CA ILE A 115 11.13 3.74 -8.77
C ILE A 115 12.28 3.68 -7.74
N PHE A 116 12.88 4.83 -7.41
CA PHE A 116 13.95 4.93 -6.43
C PHE A 116 13.44 5.01 -4.98
N HIS A 117 12.13 5.23 -4.79
CA HIS A 117 11.49 5.17 -3.48
C HIS A 117 11.26 3.71 -3.08
N ASN A 118 11.08 2.81 -4.05
CA ASN A 118 10.94 1.38 -3.80
C ASN A 118 12.28 0.79 -3.33
N CYS A 119 12.35 0.38 -2.06
CA CYS A 119 13.57 -0.19 -1.47
C CYS A 119 13.96 -1.48 -2.19
N LEU A 120 15.27 -1.77 -2.29
CA LEU A 120 15.75 -2.96 -3.01
C LEU A 120 15.29 -4.28 -2.35
N ASP A 121 15.11 -4.29 -1.05
CA ASP A 121 14.57 -5.40 -0.24
C ASP A 121 13.06 -5.27 0.04
N ASN A 122 12.38 -4.30 -0.57
CA ASN A 122 10.92 -4.24 -0.48
C ASN A 122 10.30 -5.38 -1.28
N VAL A 123 9.17 -5.88 -0.81
CA VAL A 123 8.45 -7.00 -1.42
C VAL A 123 7.05 -6.58 -1.83
N LEU A 124 6.56 -7.18 -2.90
CA LEU A 124 5.17 -7.05 -3.34
C LEU A 124 4.69 -8.42 -3.80
N GLU A 125 3.52 -8.84 -3.30
CA GLU A 125 2.70 -9.81 -4.02
C GLU A 125 1.96 -9.05 -5.10
N TYR A 126 2.37 -9.21 -6.35
CA TYR A 126 1.73 -8.53 -7.47
C TYR A 126 0.44 -9.24 -7.91
N VAL A 127 -0.32 -8.61 -8.81
CA VAL A 127 -1.42 -9.24 -9.55
C VAL A 127 -1.45 -8.70 -10.98
N SER A 128 -1.84 -9.48 -11.97
CA SER A 128 -1.97 -8.94 -13.33
C SER A 128 -3.20 -8.04 -13.50
N ASP A 129 -3.12 -7.10 -14.44
CA ASP A 129 -4.27 -6.31 -14.88
C ASP A 129 -5.41 -7.20 -15.41
N ARG A 130 -5.06 -8.32 -16.07
CA ARG A 130 -5.99 -9.34 -16.53
C ARG A 130 -6.67 -10.04 -15.36
N ASP A 131 -5.94 -10.45 -14.32
CA ASP A 131 -6.47 -11.17 -13.16
C ASP A 131 -7.39 -10.24 -12.35
N SER A 132 -6.98 -8.99 -12.16
CA SER A 132 -7.83 -7.94 -11.56
C SER A 132 -9.12 -7.72 -12.37
N ALA A 133 -9.05 -7.73 -13.71
CA ALA A 133 -10.24 -7.64 -14.55
C ALA A 133 -11.13 -8.89 -14.48
N ARG A 134 -10.53 -10.09 -14.37
CA ARG A 134 -11.27 -11.35 -14.19
C ARG A 134 -12.00 -11.38 -12.85
N LEU A 135 -11.38 -10.89 -11.78
CA LEU A 135 -12.00 -10.74 -10.46
C LEU A 135 -13.29 -9.92 -10.57
N MET A 136 -13.22 -8.74 -11.17
CA MET A 136 -14.37 -7.85 -11.34
C MET A 136 -15.46 -8.46 -12.20
N ARG A 137 -15.10 -9.12 -13.30
CA ARG A 137 -16.05 -9.87 -14.13
C ARG A 137 -16.74 -10.99 -13.34
N ASN A 138 -15.98 -11.77 -12.59
CA ASN A 138 -16.49 -12.92 -11.83
C ASN A 138 -17.39 -12.45 -10.68
N LEU A 139 -17.05 -11.35 -10.00
CA LEU A 139 -17.89 -10.70 -9.00
C LEU A 139 -19.23 -10.30 -9.60
N CYS A 140 -19.23 -9.52 -10.68
CA CYS A 140 -20.47 -9.12 -11.36
C CYS A 140 -21.28 -10.31 -11.85
N TYR A 141 -20.61 -11.36 -12.35
CA TYR A 141 -21.28 -12.58 -12.80
C TYR A 141 -21.98 -13.29 -11.64
N LYS A 142 -21.26 -13.57 -10.55
CA LYS A 142 -21.78 -14.28 -9.38
C LYS A 142 -22.90 -13.52 -8.69
N GLU A 143 -22.78 -12.20 -8.57
CA GLU A 143 -23.85 -11.34 -8.05
C GLU A 143 -25.10 -11.45 -8.94
N ARG A 144 -24.95 -11.25 -10.27
CA ARG A 144 -26.08 -11.30 -11.21
C ARG A 144 -26.74 -12.68 -11.29
N THR A 145 -26.00 -13.76 -11.08
CA THR A 145 -26.51 -15.13 -11.09
C THR A 145 -26.90 -15.65 -9.72
N GLN A 146 -26.88 -14.81 -8.68
CA GLN A 146 -27.23 -15.17 -7.29
C GLN A 146 -26.38 -16.33 -6.75
N GLN A 147 -25.11 -16.38 -7.13
CA GLN A 147 -24.10 -17.34 -6.66
C GLN A 147 -23.14 -16.73 -5.62
N LEU A 148 -23.29 -15.43 -5.33
CA LEU A 148 -22.52 -14.74 -4.31
C LEU A 148 -23.29 -14.77 -3.00
N ASP A 149 -22.64 -15.23 -1.93
CA ASP A 149 -23.22 -15.23 -0.59
C ASP A 149 -23.37 -13.79 -0.08
N GLU A 150 -24.45 -13.50 0.64
CA GLU A 150 -24.72 -12.16 1.17
C GLU A 150 -23.67 -11.74 2.21
N THR A 151 -23.04 -12.71 2.89
CA THR A 151 -21.92 -12.49 3.82
C THR A 151 -20.64 -11.99 3.16
N PHE A 152 -20.59 -11.89 1.82
CA PHE A 152 -19.49 -11.19 1.14
C PHE A 152 -19.56 -9.67 1.35
N TRP A 153 -20.76 -9.12 1.49
CA TRP A 153 -20.97 -7.68 1.62
C TRP A 153 -20.73 -7.21 3.05
N GLY A 154 -20.22 -5.99 3.18
CA GLY A 154 -19.84 -5.38 4.45
C GLY A 154 -18.41 -5.68 4.88
N HIS A 155 -17.55 -6.15 3.96
CA HIS A 155 -16.20 -6.65 4.27
C HIS A 155 -15.07 -5.98 3.47
N ILE A 156 -13.84 -6.23 3.93
CA ILE A 156 -12.60 -5.75 3.33
C ILE A 156 -11.73 -6.96 2.93
N PHE A 157 -11.14 -6.94 1.73
CA PHE A 157 -10.28 -8.01 1.23
C PHE A 157 -9.03 -7.46 0.55
N ASN A 158 -7.92 -8.20 0.60
CA ASN A 158 -6.74 -7.93 -0.22
C ASN A 158 -6.89 -8.57 -1.61
N ILE A 159 -6.54 -7.82 -2.66
CA ILE A 159 -6.35 -8.38 -4.00
C ILE A 159 -4.86 -8.68 -4.15
N GLY A 160 -4.52 -9.95 -4.29
CA GLY A 160 -3.17 -10.43 -4.57
C GLY A 160 -3.16 -11.53 -5.64
N GLY A 161 -2.00 -11.76 -6.25
CA GLY A 161 -1.78 -12.80 -7.27
C GLY A 161 -1.30 -14.14 -6.72
N GLY A 162 -1.15 -14.27 -5.41
CA GLY A 162 -0.63 -15.47 -4.73
C GLY A 162 0.88 -15.63 -4.82
N GLU A 163 1.37 -16.75 -4.32
CA GLU A 163 2.80 -17.12 -4.22
C GLU A 163 3.56 -16.94 -5.54
N ASP A 164 2.98 -17.36 -6.67
CA ASP A 164 3.58 -17.22 -8.01
C ASP A 164 3.74 -15.76 -8.50
N CYS A 165 3.23 -14.80 -7.73
CA CYS A 165 3.33 -13.37 -7.99
C CYS A 165 4.13 -12.60 -6.91
N GLN A 166 4.78 -13.29 -5.97
CA GLN A 166 5.60 -12.69 -4.92
C GLN A 166 7.02 -12.40 -5.43
N LEU A 167 7.48 -11.15 -5.30
CA LEU A 167 8.82 -10.75 -5.74
C LEU A 167 9.35 -9.56 -4.94
N ASN A 168 10.65 -9.58 -4.64
CA ASN A 168 11.37 -8.40 -4.11
C ASN A 168 11.91 -7.50 -5.25
N ALA A 169 12.11 -6.22 -4.94
CA ALA A 169 12.54 -5.25 -5.95
C ALA A 169 13.92 -5.54 -6.56
N TYR A 170 14.88 -6.03 -5.76
CA TYR A 170 16.22 -6.40 -6.22
C TYR A 170 16.15 -7.51 -7.29
N ASP A 171 15.34 -8.54 -7.06
CA ASP A 171 15.17 -9.63 -8.01
C ASP A 171 14.37 -9.20 -9.24
N MET A 172 13.39 -8.29 -9.09
CA MET A 172 12.72 -7.68 -10.25
C MET A 172 13.72 -6.99 -11.18
N TYR A 173 14.65 -6.21 -10.64
CA TYR A 173 15.72 -5.59 -11.43
C TYR A 173 16.67 -6.63 -12.01
N THR A 174 17.13 -7.58 -11.19
CA THR A 174 18.04 -8.66 -11.62
C THR A 174 17.46 -9.41 -12.82
N ASN A 175 16.23 -9.89 -12.71
CA ASN A 175 15.56 -10.66 -13.75
C ASN A 175 15.33 -9.84 -15.02
N SER A 176 14.95 -8.56 -14.87
CA SER A 176 14.74 -7.66 -16.01
C SER A 176 16.04 -7.37 -16.77
N PHE A 177 17.13 -7.05 -16.07
CA PHE A 177 18.42 -6.73 -16.70
C PHE A 177 19.15 -7.95 -17.25
N GLN A 178 19.00 -9.12 -16.62
CA GLN A 178 19.52 -10.37 -17.15
C GLN A 178 18.92 -10.70 -18.52
N ARG A 179 17.64 -10.43 -18.75
CA ARG A 179 16.98 -10.55 -20.07
C ARG A 179 17.56 -9.60 -21.12
N LEU A 180 18.22 -8.51 -20.70
CA LEU A 180 18.98 -7.62 -21.58
C LEU A 180 20.45 -8.03 -21.74
N GLY A 181 20.88 -9.15 -21.15
CA GLY A 181 22.26 -9.63 -21.18
C GLY A 181 23.19 -8.97 -20.15
N LEU A 182 22.63 -8.24 -19.18
CA LEU A 182 23.35 -7.57 -18.10
C LEU A 182 23.17 -8.34 -16.80
N SER A 183 24.23 -9.01 -16.34
CA SER A 183 24.18 -9.86 -15.15
C SER A 183 24.65 -9.16 -13.87
N LYS A 184 25.30 -8.00 -13.98
CA LYS A 184 25.86 -7.25 -12.85
C LYS A 184 25.08 -5.95 -12.64
N LEU A 185 24.22 -5.90 -11.62
CA LEU A 185 23.39 -4.73 -11.35
C LEU A 185 24.20 -3.46 -11.07
N SER A 186 25.38 -3.58 -10.45
CA SER A 186 26.26 -2.43 -10.18
C SER A 186 26.73 -1.69 -11.44
N ASP A 187 26.66 -2.33 -12.61
CA ASP A 187 27.01 -1.68 -13.88
C ASP A 187 25.90 -0.72 -14.37
N VAL A 188 24.70 -0.81 -13.78
CA VAL A 188 23.50 -0.08 -14.16
C VAL A 188 22.97 0.80 -13.04
N MET A 189 23.08 0.35 -11.79
CA MET A 189 22.47 0.98 -10.62
C MET A 189 23.49 1.16 -9.50
N ASP A 190 23.13 1.98 -8.52
CA ASP A 190 23.83 2.12 -7.24
C ASP A 190 22.79 2.00 -6.12
N SER A 191 23.11 1.26 -5.06
CA SER A 191 22.24 1.06 -3.90
C SER A 191 21.90 2.37 -3.20
N LYS A 192 22.81 3.36 -3.24
CA LYS A 192 22.59 4.70 -2.66
C LYS A 192 21.60 5.56 -3.43
N TRP A 193 21.12 5.10 -4.59
CA TRP A 193 20.01 5.73 -5.28
C TRP A 193 18.67 5.28 -4.73
N TYR A 194 18.60 4.25 -3.89
CA TYR A 194 17.33 3.69 -3.44
C TYR A 194 17.07 4.07 -1.98
N ALA A 195 15.80 4.28 -1.64
CA ALA A 195 15.37 4.39 -0.26
C ALA A 195 15.56 3.05 0.47
N THR A 196 15.50 3.10 1.80
CA THR A 196 15.60 1.91 2.68
C THR A 196 14.31 1.64 3.46
N ARG A 197 13.33 2.55 3.35
CA ARG A 197 11.99 2.47 3.94
C ARG A 197 11.07 3.47 3.23
N ASN A 198 9.83 3.61 3.72
CA ASN A 198 8.88 4.64 3.28
C ASN A 198 8.30 4.45 1.86
N PHE A 199 8.15 3.20 1.42
CA PHE A 199 7.43 2.85 0.21
C PHE A 199 6.59 1.59 0.43
N HIS A 200 5.36 1.59 -0.06
CA HIS A 200 4.42 0.53 0.23
C HIS A 200 4.79 -0.81 -0.42
N GLY A 201 4.48 -1.90 0.28
CA GLY A 201 4.82 -3.25 -0.15
C GLY A 201 4.61 -4.24 0.98
N GLN A 202 4.10 -5.43 0.65
CA GLN A 202 3.97 -6.60 1.53
C GLN A 202 3.61 -7.83 0.67
N TYR A 203 3.85 -9.01 1.24
CA TYR A 203 3.15 -10.24 0.89
C TYR A 203 1.87 -10.35 1.73
N TYR A 204 0.99 -11.26 1.33
CA TYR A 204 -0.29 -11.44 2.00
C TYR A 204 -0.41 -12.80 2.67
N LEU A 205 -0.95 -12.80 3.88
CA LEU A 205 -1.38 -14.04 4.56
C LEU A 205 -2.82 -14.45 4.20
N ASP A 206 -3.58 -13.57 3.52
CA ASP A 206 -5.03 -13.68 3.37
C ASP A 206 -5.56 -13.34 1.96
N SER A 207 -4.68 -13.09 0.98
CA SER A 207 -5.12 -12.74 -0.37
C SER A 207 -5.86 -13.90 -1.06
N ASP A 208 -5.62 -15.14 -0.62
CA ASP A 208 -6.26 -16.37 -1.12
C ASP A 208 -7.78 -16.36 -0.92
N VAL A 209 -8.28 -15.73 0.14
CA VAL A 209 -9.71 -15.65 0.45
C VAL A 209 -10.52 -15.15 -0.74
N LEU A 210 -10.03 -14.09 -1.40
CA LEU A 210 -10.72 -13.51 -2.54
C LEU A 210 -10.61 -14.39 -3.80
N ASN A 211 -9.52 -15.14 -3.95
CA ASN A 211 -9.37 -16.09 -5.04
C ASN A 211 -10.27 -17.31 -4.84
N ASP A 212 -10.46 -17.80 -3.63
CA ASP A 212 -11.39 -18.90 -3.35
C ASP A 212 -12.84 -18.52 -3.67
N LEU A 213 -13.21 -17.26 -3.39
CA LEU A 213 -14.53 -16.73 -3.71
C LEU A 213 -14.77 -16.56 -5.21
N PHE A 214 -13.76 -16.12 -5.97
CA PHE A 214 -13.97 -15.66 -7.35
C PHE A 214 -13.19 -16.41 -8.43
N ASP A 215 -12.25 -17.29 -8.08
CA ASP A 215 -11.38 -18.06 -8.98
C ASP A 215 -10.86 -17.20 -10.14
N PHE A 216 -10.07 -16.17 -9.79
CA PHE A 216 -9.68 -15.13 -10.73
C PHE A 216 -8.21 -15.20 -11.16
N ARG A 217 -7.35 -15.82 -10.34
CA ARG A 217 -5.92 -15.92 -10.59
C ARG A 217 -5.61 -16.90 -11.70
N ARG A 218 -4.79 -16.46 -12.66
CA ARG A 218 -4.35 -17.25 -13.83
C ARG A 218 -2.92 -16.92 -14.25
N ASP A 219 -2.46 -15.70 -13.96
CA ASP A 219 -1.15 -15.23 -14.38
C ASP A 219 -0.12 -15.34 -13.26
N THR A 220 1.15 -15.47 -13.63
CA THR A 220 2.31 -15.44 -12.73
C THR A 220 3.21 -14.25 -13.10
N LEU A 221 4.36 -14.10 -12.43
CA LEU A 221 5.40 -13.13 -12.80
C LEU A 221 5.86 -13.25 -14.28
N ASP A 222 5.67 -14.40 -14.93
CA ASP A 222 5.97 -14.57 -16.36
C ASP A 222 5.22 -13.56 -17.23
N TYR A 223 4.01 -13.16 -16.83
CA TYR A 223 3.26 -12.14 -17.54
C TYR A 223 3.97 -10.79 -17.54
N HIS A 224 4.56 -10.38 -16.40
CA HIS A 224 5.33 -9.14 -16.32
C HIS A 224 6.50 -9.16 -17.30
N TYR A 225 7.29 -10.25 -17.30
CA TYR A 225 8.43 -10.38 -18.21
C TYR A 225 8.00 -10.45 -19.68
N HIS A 226 6.85 -11.07 -19.97
CA HIS A 226 6.27 -11.06 -21.30
C HIS A 226 5.91 -9.63 -21.75
N CYS A 227 5.26 -8.84 -20.90
CA CYS A 227 4.98 -7.43 -21.18
C CYS A 227 6.27 -6.61 -21.38
N PHE A 228 7.30 -6.86 -20.58
CA PHE A 228 8.61 -6.25 -20.72
C PHE A 228 9.23 -6.53 -22.09
N GLU A 229 9.25 -7.80 -22.52
CA GLU A 229 9.77 -8.21 -23.82
C GLU A 229 8.96 -7.66 -25.00
N GLN A 230 7.63 -7.60 -24.86
CA GLN A 230 6.76 -7.00 -25.87
C GLN A 230 7.02 -5.49 -26.01
N ASN A 231 7.20 -4.77 -24.90
CA ASN A 231 7.46 -3.33 -24.91
C ASN A 231 8.78 -2.99 -25.61
N MET A 232 9.80 -3.86 -25.51
CA MET A 232 11.04 -3.70 -26.27
C MET A 232 10.85 -3.89 -27.78
N GLY A 233 9.86 -4.68 -28.21
CA GLY A 233 9.59 -4.94 -29.63
C GLY A 233 10.83 -5.40 -30.41
N LEU A 234 11.07 -4.78 -31.57
CA LEU A 234 12.28 -5.03 -32.38
C LEU A 234 13.57 -4.52 -31.70
N GLY A 235 13.47 -3.61 -30.73
CA GLY A 235 14.59 -3.08 -29.95
C GLY A 235 15.34 -4.16 -29.17
N LYS A 236 14.68 -5.27 -28.80
CA LYS A 236 15.34 -6.41 -28.15
C LYS A 236 16.47 -7.00 -29.00
N TRP A 237 16.29 -7.04 -30.33
CA TRP A 237 17.31 -7.54 -31.26
C TRP A 237 18.47 -6.55 -31.40
N ALA A 238 18.19 -5.24 -31.36
CA ALA A 238 19.23 -4.22 -31.34
C ALA A 238 20.07 -4.29 -30.05
N VAL A 239 19.42 -4.42 -28.88
CA VAL A 239 20.09 -4.61 -27.59
C VAL A 239 20.92 -5.89 -27.60
N LYS A 240 20.37 -7.01 -28.09
CA LYS A 240 21.10 -8.27 -28.21
C LYS A 240 22.30 -8.17 -29.15
N GLY A 241 22.14 -7.50 -30.29
CA GLY A 241 23.24 -7.24 -31.23
C GLY A 241 24.35 -6.40 -30.57
N LEU A 242 23.98 -5.29 -29.91
CA LEU A 242 24.92 -4.42 -29.21
C LEU A 242 25.67 -5.17 -28.10
N THR A 243 24.95 -5.90 -27.25
CA THR A 243 25.53 -6.63 -26.11
C THR A 243 26.33 -7.86 -26.51
N SER A 244 26.23 -8.31 -27.76
CA SER A 244 27.07 -9.39 -28.32
C SER A 244 28.45 -8.89 -28.81
N LEU A 245 28.66 -7.57 -28.94
CA LEU A 245 29.93 -6.99 -29.35
C LEU A 245 30.93 -6.91 -28.18
N PRO A 246 32.26 -6.97 -28.44
CA PRO A 246 33.27 -6.73 -27.41
C PRO A 246 33.06 -5.36 -26.74
N GLY A 247 32.92 -5.35 -25.41
CA GLY A 247 32.63 -4.12 -24.64
C GLY A 247 31.19 -3.61 -24.74
N GLY A 248 30.34 -4.20 -25.56
CA GLY A 248 28.96 -3.78 -25.80
C GLY A 248 28.08 -3.81 -24.53
N LYS A 249 28.22 -4.86 -23.70
CA LYS A 249 27.54 -4.96 -22.40
C LYS A 249 27.90 -3.80 -21.47
N LYS A 250 29.20 -3.48 -21.36
CA LYS A 250 29.69 -2.38 -20.51
C LYS A 250 29.21 -1.02 -21.02
N GLY A 251 29.25 -0.79 -22.33
CA GLY A 251 28.74 0.43 -22.93
C GLY A 251 27.23 0.61 -22.72
N PHE A 252 26.46 -0.46 -22.91
CA PHE A 252 25.01 -0.44 -22.67
C PHE A 252 24.65 -0.25 -21.19
N GLY A 253 25.34 -0.95 -20.29
CA GLY A 253 25.20 -0.75 -18.84
C GLY A 253 25.49 0.69 -18.44
N SER A 254 26.59 1.27 -18.93
CA SER A 254 26.95 2.67 -18.66
C SER A 254 25.90 3.67 -19.19
N LEU A 255 25.28 3.40 -20.34
CA LEU A 255 24.20 4.22 -20.87
C LEU A 255 22.97 4.17 -19.95
N LEU A 256 22.56 2.97 -19.54
CA LEU A 256 21.44 2.80 -18.61
C LEU A 256 21.72 3.47 -17.27
N HIS A 257 22.92 3.29 -16.73
CA HIS A 257 23.38 3.95 -15.50
C HIS A 257 23.25 5.47 -15.58
N LYS A 258 23.72 6.08 -16.67
CA LYS A 258 23.59 7.52 -16.88
C LYS A 258 22.12 7.97 -16.92
N ASN A 259 21.24 7.18 -17.55
CA ASN A 259 19.82 7.50 -17.64
C ASN A 259 19.11 7.36 -16.28
N PHE A 260 19.40 6.30 -15.53
CA PHE A 260 18.88 6.10 -14.18
C PHE A 260 19.37 7.21 -13.23
N LEU A 261 20.65 7.55 -13.25
CA LEU A 261 21.19 8.65 -12.45
C LEU A 261 20.55 10.00 -12.82
N LYS A 262 20.30 10.24 -14.11
CA LYS A 262 19.57 11.44 -14.56
C LYS A 262 18.15 11.45 -13.98
N LEU A 263 17.45 10.32 -14.00
CA LEU A 263 16.11 10.18 -13.42
C LEU A 263 16.13 10.40 -11.89
N ALA A 264 17.10 9.83 -11.19
CA ALA A 264 17.28 9.96 -9.74
C ALA A 264 17.64 11.40 -9.29
N ARG A 265 18.09 12.26 -10.20
CA ARG A 265 18.36 13.69 -9.97
C ARG A 265 17.21 14.63 -10.31
N THR A 266 16.09 14.10 -10.81
CA THR A 266 14.88 14.90 -11.06
C THR A 266 14.26 15.40 -9.75
N ALA A 267 13.25 16.27 -9.84
CA ALA A 267 12.65 16.94 -8.67
C ALA A 267 12.17 15.99 -7.56
N HIS A 268 11.80 14.75 -7.91
CA HIS A 268 11.28 13.74 -6.98
C HIS A 268 12.24 12.56 -6.79
N GLY A 269 13.46 12.65 -7.33
CA GLY A 269 14.46 11.61 -7.22
C GLY A 269 15.27 11.69 -5.93
N THR A 270 15.57 10.53 -5.38
CA THR A 270 16.33 10.30 -4.15
C THR A 270 17.74 10.88 -4.17
N VAL A 271 18.45 10.80 -5.31
CA VAL A 271 19.80 11.39 -5.44
C VAL A 271 19.73 12.90 -5.29
N ARG A 272 18.70 13.55 -5.82
CA ARG A 272 18.49 14.99 -5.60
C ARG A 272 18.26 15.31 -4.13
N PHE A 273 17.51 14.47 -3.40
CA PHE A 273 17.25 14.70 -1.97
C PHE A 273 18.56 14.78 -1.18
N ILE A 274 19.54 13.95 -1.55
CA ILE A 274 20.87 13.94 -0.96
C ILE A 274 21.72 15.12 -1.46
N GLU A 275 21.81 15.34 -2.78
CA GLU A 275 22.64 16.40 -3.36
C GLU A 275 22.20 17.83 -2.99
N GLN A 276 20.97 18.00 -2.50
CA GLN A 276 20.40 19.30 -2.09
C GLN A 276 20.11 19.39 -0.59
N ASP A 277 20.64 18.46 0.22
CA ASP A 277 20.50 18.46 1.68
C ASP A 277 19.02 18.61 2.13
N MET A 278 18.11 17.86 1.50
CA MET A 278 16.69 17.91 1.79
C MET A 278 16.37 17.12 3.07
N GLU A 279 16.69 17.69 4.24
CA GLU A 279 16.65 17.02 5.55
C GLU A 279 15.37 16.22 5.82
N GLU A 280 14.17 16.80 5.62
CA GLU A 280 12.91 16.07 5.83
C GLU A 280 12.77 14.84 4.93
N LYS A 281 13.24 14.91 3.68
CA LYS A 281 13.23 13.78 2.75
C LYS A 281 14.26 12.74 3.18
N ILE A 282 15.45 13.18 3.58
CA ILE A 282 16.50 12.28 4.05
C ILE A 282 16.01 11.49 5.27
N ALA A 283 15.37 12.17 6.22
CA ALA A 283 14.76 11.56 7.39
C ALA A 283 13.65 10.56 7.03
N ALA A 284 12.79 10.88 6.05
CA ALA A 284 11.72 9.97 5.62
C ALA A 284 12.23 8.68 4.96
N TYR A 285 13.23 8.75 4.07
CA TYR A 285 13.63 7.59 3.24
C TYR A 285 14.81 6.77 3.80
N TRP A 286 15.62 7.37 4.68
CA TRP A 286 16.78 6.70 5.29
C TRP A 286 16.90 6.92 6.79
N GLY A 287 16.14 7.85 7.37
CA GLY A 287 16.24 8.25 8.78
C GLY A 287 17.36 9.24 9.07
N SER A 288 18.51 9.10 8.41
CA SER A 288 19.62 10.05 8.51
C SER A 288 20.53 9.99 7.29
N TYR A 289 21.34 11.03 7.13
CA TYR A 289 22.41 11.06 6.13
C TYR A 289 23.50 10.02 6.45
N GLU A 290 23.74 9.73 7.73
CA GLU A 290 24.64 8.69 8.23
C GLU A 290 24.19 7.30 7.80
N ALA A 291 22.89 7.00 7.95
CA ALA A 291 22.31 5.74 7.48
C ALA A 291 22.44 5.60 5.96
N TRP A 292 22.16 6.67 5.20
CA TRP A 292 22.39 6.67 3.75
C TRP A 292 23.86 6.42 3.36
N LYS A 293 24.81 7.06 4.07
CA LYS A 293 26.26 6.84 3.84
C LYS A 293 26.67 5.39 4.09
N ALA A 294 26.04 4.74 5.07
CA ALA A 294 26.33 3.37 5.49
C ALA A 294 25.75 2.28 4.57
N ILE A 295 24.89 2.65 3.60
CA ILE A 295 24.33 1.70 2.63
C ILE A 295 25.49 1.00 1.90
N PRO A 296 25.53 -0.35 1.92
CA PRO A 296 26.59 -1.11 1.27
C PRO A 296 26.50 -0.98 -0.24
N HIS A 297 27.63 -1.09 -0.92
CA HIS A 297 27.65 -1.15 -2.38
C HIS A 297 26.86 -2.37 -2.87
N LEU A 298 26.24 -2.29 -4.04
CA LEU A 298 25.41 -3.39 -4.60
C LEU A 298 26.15 -4.73 -4.71
N ASP A 299 27.46 -4.71 -4.95
CA ASP A 299 28.28 -5.93 -4.99
C ASP A 299 28.38 -6.65 -3.62
N GLN A 300 27.96 -6.00 -2.53
CA GLN A 300 27.93 -6.53 -1.17
C GLN A 300 26.48 -6.72 -0.68
N TRP A 301 25.49 -6.61 -1.56
CA TRP A 301 24.08 -6.72 -1.20
C TRP A 301 23.75 -8.13 -0.71
N THR A 302 23.02 -8.21 0.40
CA THR A 302 22.51 -9.46 0.97
C THR A 302 21.01 -9.35 1.08
N GLN A 303 20.29 -10.37 0.62
CA GLN A 303 18.84 -10.41 0.77
C GLN A 303 18.45 -10.91 2.16
N PRO A 304 17.40 -10.34 2.78
CA PRO A 304 16.84 -10.84 4.03
C PRO A 304 16.07 -12.15 3.82
N ASP A 305 15.64 -12.77 4.91
CA ASP A 305 14.75 -13.93 4.89
C ASP A 305 13.31 -13.48 4.59
N PHE A 306 12.87 -13.69 3.35
CA PHE A 306 11.53 -13.35 2.91
C PHE A 306 10.47 -14.40 3.29
N GLU A 307 10.86 -15.59 3.72
CA GLU A 307 9.92 -16.65 4.13
C GLU A 307 9.47 -16.47 5.59
N LYS A 308 10.24 -15.71 6.37
CA LYS A 308 9.92 -15.45 7.77
C LYS A 308 8.65 -14.63 7.91
N VAL A 309 7.62 -15.25 8.49
CA VAL A 309 6.37 -14.58 8.89
C VAL A 309 6.51 -14.02 10.31
N VAL A 310 6.17 -12.74 10.48
CA VAL A 310 5.98 -12.09 11.78
C VAL A 310 4.52 -11.63 11.85
N HIS A 311 3.72 -12.34 12.64
CA HIS A 311 2.30 -11.99 12.81
C HIS A 311 2.15 -10.70 13.61
N ILE A 312 1.34 -9.79 13.08
CA ILE A 312 0.91 -8.58 13.79
C ILE A 312 -0.29 -8.96 14.65
N ASP A 313 -0.21 -8.65 15.95
CA ASP A 313 -1.30 -8.81 16.91
C ASP A 313 -2.34 -7.70 16.70
N HIS A 314 -3.59 -8.07 16.43
CA HIS A 314 -4.66 -7.08 16.21
C HIS A 314 -5.31 -6.58 17.52
N GLY A 315 -4.94 -7.16 18.66
CA GLY A 315 -5.43 -6.79 19.98
C GLY A 315 -6.84 -7.26 20.29
N TYR A 316 -7.32 -8.31 19.62
CA TYR A 316 -8.58 -9.00 19.88
C TYR A 316 -8.50 -10.45 19.38
N ASP A 317 -9.44 -11.29 19.81
CA ASP A 317 -9.55 -12.68 19.36
C ASP A 317 -10.10 -12.75 17.92
N GLU A 318 -9.23 -13.02 16.96
CA GLU A 318 -9.59 -13.17 15.54
C GLU A 318 -10.32 -14.48 15.22
N ASP A 319 -10.22 -15.50 16.09
CA ASP A 319 -10.90 -16.80 15.91
C ASP A 319 -12.33 -16.78 16.44
N GLN A 320 -12.70 -15.74 17.19
CA GLN A 320 -14.05 -15.55 17.71
C GLN A 320 -15.04 -15.29 16.56
N PRO A 321 -16.18 -16.01 16.49
CA PRO A 321 -17.16 -15.78 15.44
C PRO A 321 -17.81 -14.40 15.58
N GLU A 322 -18.14 -13.76 14.44
CA GLU A 322 -18.63 -12.38 14.42
C GLU A 322 -19.83 -12.13 15.34
N HIS A 323 -20.77 -13.08 15.43
CA HIS A 323 -21.97 -12.97 16.27
C HIS A 323 -21.71 -12.99 17.79
N ALA A 324 -20.47 -13.29 18.22
CA ALA A 324 -20.06 -13.29 19.61
C ALA A 324 -19.35 -11.99 20.03
N LEU A 325 -18.99 -11.11 19.08
CA LEU A 325 -18.31 -9.84 19.35
C LEU A 325 -19.10 -9.00 20.37
N ARG A 326 -18.43 -8.55 21.42
CA ARG A 326 -19.04 -7.79 22.51
C ARG A 326 -18.25 -6.51 22.80
N LEU A 327 -18.88 -5.60 23.55
CA LEU A 327 -18.27 -4.34 23.98
C LEU A 327 -16.91 -4.53 24.68
N GLN A 328 -16.74 -5.62 25.43
CA GLN A 328 -15.49 -5.89 26.15
C GLN A 328 -14.31 -6.08 25.18
N ASP A 329 -14.52 -6.76 24.06
CA ASP A 329 -13.50 -6.98 23.04
C ASP A 329 -13.08 -5.63 22.42
N MET A 330 -14.04 -4.73 22.19
CA MET A 330 -13.78 -3.37 21.74
C MET A 330 -13.01 -2.52 22.77
N LYS A 331 -13.29 -2.69 24.06
CA LYS A 331 -12.56 -2.02 25.15
C LYS A 331 -11.12 -2.49 25.23
N GLU A 332 -10.88 -3.79 25.06
CA GLU A 332 -9.56 -4.40 25.02
C GLU A 332 -8.77 -3.93 23.79
N ALA A 333 -9.37 -3.99 22.60
CA ALA A 333 -8.78 -3.52 21.35
C ALA A 333 -8.42 -2.02 21.40
N ALA A 334 -9.28 -1.20 22.01
CA ALA A 334 -9.02 0.23 22.22
C ALA A 334 -7.84 0.46 23.18
N THR A 335 -7.78 -0.30 24.27
CA THR A 335 -6.69 -0.23 25.25
C THR A 335 -5.37 -0.64 24.62
N PHE A 336 -5.35 -1.69 23.81
CA PHE A 336 -4.18 -2.14 23.06
C PHE A 336 -3.68 -1.11 22.04
N ARG A 337 -4.56 -0.24 21.54
CA ARG A 337 -4.23 0.91 20.67
C ARG A 337 -3.90 2.19 21.45
N GLY A 338 -3.66 2.05 22.77
CA GLY A 338 -3.33 3.16 23.67
C GLY A 338 -4.47 4.12 23.98
N GLY A 339 -5.70 3.75 23.61
CA GLY A 339 -6.89 4.58 23.80
C GLY A 339 -7.91 3.93 24.72
N THR A 340 -9.16 4.37 24.61
CA THR A 340 -10.28 3.88 25.42
C THR A 340 -11.56 3.90 24.60
N CYS A 341 -12.38 2.84 24.72
CA CYS A 341 -13.75 2.86 24.24
C CYS A 341 -14.63 3.50 25.32
N LEU A 342 -15.28 4.61 24.97
CA LEU A 342 -16.11 5.43 25.84
C LEU A 342 -17.58 4.98 25.86
N SER A 343 -17.98 4.08 24.96
CA SER A 343 -19.34 3.54 24.94
C SER A 343 -19.60 2.60 26.13
N ASP A 344 -20.81 2.68 26.67
CA ASP A 344 -21.27 1.84 27.78
C ASP A 344 -22.08 0.62 27.32
N ASP A 345 -22.57 0.64 26.07
CA ASP A 345 -23.33 -0.46 25.47
C ASP A 345 -22.87 -0.75 24.03
N MET A 346 -23.14 -1.97 23.60
CA MET A 346 -23.02 -2.47 22.24
C MET A 346 -23.93 -3.68 22.09
N GLN A 347 -24.67 -3.76 20.99
CA GLN A 347 -25.38 -4.98 20.63
C GLN A 347 -24.35 -6.07 20.29
N VAL A 348 -24.45 -7.22 20.98
CA VAL A 348 -23.58 -8.36 20.73
C VAL A 348 -23.72 -8.81 19.27
N GLY A 349 -22.59 -8.95 18.59
CA GLY A 349 -22.50 -9.32 17.19
C GLY A 349 -22.74 -8.19 16.18
N ASP A 350 -22.92 -6.94 16.61
CA ASP A 350 -23.10 -5.81 15.70
C ASP A 350 -21.76 -5.18 15.29
N TRP A 351 -21.29 -5.50 14.07
CA TRP A 351 -20.05 -4.96 13.53
C TRP A 351 -20.18 -3.53 12.97
N THR A 352 -21.38 -2.97 12.95
CA THR A 352 -21.71 -1.69 12.29
C THR A 352 -22.08 -0.58 13.26
N GLN A 353 -22.48 -0.92 14.50
CA GLN A 353 -22.82 0.04 15.55
C GLN A 353 -21.69 1.05 15.77
N LYS A 354 -22.04 2.34 15.80
CA LYS A 354 -21.07 3.39 16.13
C LYS A 354 -20.78 3.39 17.61
N LEU A 355 -19.51 3.24 17.95
CA LEU A 355 -18.99 3.37 19.30
C LEU A 355 -18.12 4.62 19.41
N GLN A 356 -18.10 5.21 20.59
CA GLN A 356 -17.28 6.37 20.90
C GLN A 356 -15.91 5.89 21.41
N PHE A 357 -14.84 6.45 20.87
CA PHE A 357 -13.46 6.15 21.25
C PHE A 357 -12.69 7.43 21.57
N GLN A 358 -11.69 7.31 22.41
CA GLN A 358 -10.63 8.30 22.62
C GLN A 358 -9.28 7.65 22.31
N CYS A 359 -8.45 8.25 21.46
CA CYS A 359 -7.09 7.75 21.22
C CYS A 359 -6.10 8.28 22.26
N ALA A 360 -4.85 7.80 22.20
CA ALA A 360 -3.77 8.21 23.11
C ALA A 360 -3.34 9.69 23.05
N PHE A 361 -3.96 10.47 22.15
CA PHE A 361 -3.75 11.92 21.99
C PHE A 361 -5.01 12.71 22.36
N ASP A 362 -5.91 12.11 23.13
CA ASP A 362 -7.17 12.69 23.63
C ASP A 362 -8.21 13.05 22.54
N HIS A 363 -7.96 12.69 21.28
CA HIS A 363 -8.95 12.87 20.21
C HIS A 363 -10.10 11.89 20.39
N THR A 364 -11.32 12.42 20.49
CA THR A 364 -12.57 11.64 20.49
C THR A 364 -13.12 11.45 19.08
N PHE A 365 -13.58 10.26 18.75
CA PHE A 365 -14.18 9.94 17.45
C PHE A 365 -15.15 8.77 17.52
N GLU A 366 -16.07 8.71 16.56
CA GLU A 366 -16.94 7.56 16.33
C GLU A 366 -16.33 6.61 15.30
N ALA A 367 -16.50 5.32 15.53
CA ALA A 367 -16.15 4.27 14.59
C ALA A 367 -16.98 3.00 14.83
N SER A 368 -17.17 2.20 13.79
CA SER A 368 -17.70 0.83 13.93
C SER A 368 -16.60 -0.20 14.24
N PRO A 369 -16.94 -1.37 14.82
CA PRO A 369 -16.02 -2.48 14.92
C PRO A 369 -15.43 -2.92 13.57
N ARG A 370 -16.23 -2.93 12.50
CA ARG A 370 -15.76 -3.23 11.14
C ARG A 370 -14.63 -2.31 10.70
N LEU A 371 -14.71 -1.01 11.03
CA LEU A 371 -13.64 -0.06 10.74
C LEU A 371 -12.40 -0.31 11.60
N VAL A 372 -12.58 -0.49 12.92
CA VAL A 372 -11.47 -0.52 13.91
C VAL A 372 -10.70 -1.84 13.92
N LEU A 373 -11.42 -2.95 13.84
CA LEU A 373 -10.88 -4.30 13.92
C LEU A 373 -10.47 -4.78 12.52
N GLU A 374 -11.44 -5.13 11.67
CA GLU A 374 -11.18 -5.66 10.32
C GLU A 374 -10.47 -4.62 9.42
N GLY A 375 -10.86 -3.36 9.49
CA GLY A 375 -10.22 -2.31 8.69
C GLY A 375 -8.82 -1.92 9.14
N GLY A 376 -8.42 -2.24 10.37
CA GLY A 376 -7.15 -1.77 10.96
C GLY A 376 -7.06 -0.24 11.12
N HIS A 377 -8.18 0.48 10.94
CA HIS A 377 -8.25 1.93 11.11
C HIS A 377 -8.31 2.28 12.60
N TRP A 378 -7.80 3.45 12.97
CA TRP A 378 -7.92 3.93 14.35
C TRP A 378 -8.39 5.39 14.40
N CYS A 379 -7.58 6.29 14.95
CA CYS A 379 -7.92 7.69 15.10
C CYS A 379 -7.87 8.46 13.76
N PRO A 380 -8.99 9.00 13.25
CA PRO A 380 -8.99 9.77 12.00
C PRO A 380 -8.19 11.06 12.12
N VAL A 381 -8.14 11.67 13.31
CA VAL A 381 -7.39 12.93 13.54
C VAL A 381 -5.89 12.69 13.42
N CYS A 382 -5.36 11.68 14.11
CA CYS A 382 -3.95 11.31 14.01
C CYS A 382 -3.58 10.94 12.56
N GLU A 383 -4.47 10.26 11.84
CA GLU A 383 -4.20 9.88 10.45
C GLU A 383 -4.21 11.09 9.50
N ARG A 384 -5.19 11.99 9.58
CA ARG A 384 -5.37 13.04 8.57
C ARG A 384 -4.54 14.31 8.75
N GLU A 385 -3.99 14.55 9.94
CA GLU A 385 -3.31 15.81 10.26
C GLU A 385 -1.80 15.77 10.00
N SER A 386 -1.16 14.63 10.26
CA SER A 386 0.29 14.52 10.11
C SER A 386 0.77 13.07 10.02
N TRP A 387 1.93 12.88 9.40
CA TRP A 387 2.75 11.70 9.63
C TRP A 387 3.57 11.94 10.90
N ASN A 388 3.03 11.47 12.03
CA ASN A 388 3.64 11.56 13.36
C ASN A 388 3.91 10.16 13.93
N GLY A 389 4.61 9.33 13.15
CA GLY A 389 4.79 7.90 13.49
C GLY A 389 5.54 7.66 14.79
N TYR A 390 6.58 8.46 15.08
CA TYR A 390 7.37 8.35 16.32
C TYR A 390 6.53 8.50 17.58
N GLU A 391 5.72 9.57 17.65
CA GLU A 391 4.88 9.82 18.83
C GLU A 391 3.69 8.87 18.88
N ARG A 392 3.20 8.40 17.73
CA ARG A 392 2.13 7.39 17.67
C ARG A 392 2.64 6.06 18.22
N ALA A 393 3.74 5.52 17.71
CA ALA A 393 4.31 4.25 18.14
C ALA A 393 4.64 4.22 19.65
N ARG A 394 5.07 5.35 20.22
CA ARG A 394 5.30 5.45 21.68
C ARG A 394 4.06 5.25 22.54
N ARG A 395 2.87 5.49 21.99
CA ARG A 395 1.60 5.51 22.75
C ARG A 395 0.60 4.46 22.29
N ASP A 396 0.70 3.99 21.05
CA ASP A 396 -0.20 3.05 20.38
C ASP A 396 0.57 1.75 20.08
N PRO A 397 0.54 0.75 21.00
CA PRO A 397 1.21 -0.53 20.81
C PRO A 397 0.84 -1.25 19.51
N PHE A 398 -0.42 -1.16 19.08
CA PHE A 398 -0.86 -1.74 17.82
C PHE A 398 -0.11 -1.13 16.63
N PHE A 399 -0.02 0.20 16.54
CA PHE A 399 0.76 0.89 15.51
C PHE A 399 2.28 0.66 15.64
N ALA A 400 2.79 0.54 16.87
CA ALA A 400 4.22 0.34 17.14
C ALA A 400 4.77 -0.93 16.48
N GLN A 401 3.96 -1.98 16.36
CA GLN A 401 4.35 -3.24 15.71
C GLN A 401 4.83 -3.06 14.26
N VAL A 402 4.32 -2.05 13.55
CA VAL A 402 4.69 -1.77 12.15
C VAL A 402 5.58 -0.55 11.99
N TRP A 403 5.95 0.10 13.10
CA TRP A 403 6.82 1.28 13.12
C TRP A 403 8.19 0.95 13.72
N ASP A 404 8.23 0.42 14.93
CA ASP A 404 9.46 0.17 15.68
C ASP A 404 10.46 -0.77 14.97
N PRO A 405 10.03 -1.81 14.23
CA PRO A 405 10.97 -2.64 13.46
C PRO A 405 11.70 -1.87 12.34
N LEU A 406 11.12 -0.77 11.87
CA LEU A 406 11.64 0.03 10.76
C LEU A 406 12.34 1.31 11.22
N HIS A 407 12.23 1.66 12.50
CA HIS A 407 12.71 2.92 13.08
C HIS A 407 13.49 2.67 14.38
N PRO A 408 14.83 2.75 14.36
CA PRO A 408 15.65 2.60 15.55
C PRO A 408 15.24 3.57 16.68
N LYS A 409 15.35 3.12 17.93
CA LYS A 409 14.91 3.90 19.10
C LYS A 409 15.70 5.20 19.31
N ASP A 410 16.92 5.27 18.80
CA ASP A 410 17.81 6.43 18.84
C ASP A 410 17.67 7.35 17.62
N GLU A 411 16.80 7.00 16.66
CA GLU A 411 16.47 7.86 15.52
C GLU A 411 15.80 9.16 15.99
N THR A 412 16.18 10.29 15.38
CA THR A 412 15.64 11.60 15.76
C THR A 412 14.19 11.72 15.30
N PRO A 413 13.21 11.92 16.23
CA PRO A 413 11.81 12.05 15.85
C PRO A 413 11.56 13.29 15.01
N PHE A 414 10.71 13.16 14.00
CA PHE A 414 10.19 14.29 13.22
C PHE A 414 8.72 14.08 12.87
N VAL A 415 8.07 15.18 12.49
CA VAL A 415 6.65 15.19 12.12
C VAL A 415 6.46 15.95 10.83
N VAL A 416 5.76 15.33 9.88
CA VAL A 416 5.39 15.98 8.62
C VAL A 416 3.89 16.25 8.63
N LYS A 417 3.49 17.53 8.57
CA LYS A 417 2.07 17.89 8.49
C LYS A 417 1.50 17.51 7.12
N LYS A 418 0.33 16.87 7.11
CA LYS A 418 -0.43 16.59 5.89
C LYS A 418 -1.11 17.89 5.46
N ARG A 419 -0.71 18.43 4.31
CA ARG A 419 -1.30 19.66 3.76
C ARG A 419 -2.67 19.40 3.14
N TYR A 420 -2.89 18.18 2.67
CA TYR A 420 -4.11 17.74 2.02
C TYR A 420 -4.60 16.45 2.67
N SER A 421 -5.90 16.39 2.89
CA SER A 421 -6.64 15.25 3.40
C SER A 421 -8.12 15.47 3.14
N GLU A 422 -8.99 14.59 3.59
CA GLU A 422 -10.44 14.76 3.46
C GLU A 422 -10.95 16.06 4.12
N LYS A 423 -10.22 16.65 5.08
CA LYS A 423 -10.55 17.99 5.62
C LYS A 423 -10.46 19.11 4.58
N THR A 424 -9.60 18.96 3.58
CA THR A 424 -9.40 19.95 2.52
C THR A 424 -10.37 19.78 1.34
N PHE A 425 -11.11 18.66 1.31
CA PHE A 425 -12.09 18.41 0.29
C PHE A 425 -13.22 19.45 0.36
N LYS A 426 -13.57 20.01 -0.79
CA LYS A 426 -14.74 20.87 -0.95
C LYS A 426 -15.66 20.18 -1.94
N PRO A 427 -16.86 19.72 -1.52
CA PRO A 427 -17.86 19.23 -2.44
C PRO A 427 -18.14 20.32 -3.47
N ASN A 428 -18.13 19.98 -4.75
CA ASN A 428 -18.66 20.88 -5.76
C ASN A 428 -20.18 20.93 -5.54
N LEU A 429 -20.69 22.11 -5.16
CA LEU A 429 -22.12 22.39 -5.00
C LEU A 429 -22.88 22.25 -6.32
#